data_AF-A0A660QPE6-F1
#
_entry.id   AF-A0A660QPE6-F1
#
_cell.length_a   1.000
_cell.length_b   1.000
_cell.length_c   1.000
_cell.angle_alpha   90.00
_cell.angle_beta   90.00
_cell.angle_gamma   90.00
#
_symmetry.space_group_name_H-M   'P 1'
#
loop_
_entity.id
_entity.type
_entity.pdbx_description
1 polymer ?
#
loop_
_entity_poly.entity_id
_entity_poly.type
_entity_poly.pdbx_seq_one_letter_code
_entity_poly.pdbx_strand_id
1 'polypeptide(L)'
;AAQVMKEDRIGLVIVGSDRIAANGDAANKIGTYGLSVLAKHHNIPFYVAAPTSTIDASLEHGGLIPIEQRDPAEVGAAEGVRVYNPAFDVTPNELISGIITENGLHRPPFDFG
;
A
#
# COMPACT_ATOMS: atom_id res chain seq x y z
N ALA A 1 0.57 2.74 14.98
CA ALA A 1 -0.43 1.81 14.42
C ALA A 1 -0.59 0.56 15.29
N ALA A 2 0.48 -0.21 15.53
CA ALA A 2 0.40 -1.49 16.25
C ALA A 2 -0.36 -1.44 17.59
N GLN A 3 -0.10 -0.44 18.45
CA GLN A 3 -0.76 -0.35 19.76
C GLN A 3 -2.30 -0.27 19.66
N VAL A 4 -2.83 0.57 18.78
CA VAL A 4 -4.29 0.74 18.66
C VAL A 4 -4.97 -0.44 17.94
N MET A 5 -4.24 -1.15 17.08
CA MET A 5 -4.72 -2.42 16.50
C MET A 5 -4.73 -3.54 17.54
N LYS A 6 -3.70 -3.62 18.38
CA LYS A 6 -3.61 -4.58 19.50
C LYS A 6 -4.70 -4.37 20.56
N GLU A 7 -5.12 -3.12 20.77
CA GLU A 7 -6.21 -2.76 21.68
C GLU A 7 -7.61 -2.96 21.08
N ASP A 8 -7.72 -3.59 19.89
CA ASP A 8 -8.97 -3.82 19.17
C ASP A 8 -9.79 -2.55 18.89
N ARG A 9 -9.11 -1.40 18.79
CA ARG A 9 -9.76 -0.10 18.53
C ARG A 9 -10.00 0.17 17.04
N ILE A 10 -9.51 -0.72 16.18
CA ILE A 10 -9.56 -0.59 14.72
C ILE A 10 -10.25 -1.83 14.15
N GLY A 11 -11.37 -1.63 13.44
CA GLY A 11 -12.09 -2.71 12.77
C GLY A 11 -11.79 -2.87 11.27
N LEU A 12 -11.11 -1.88 10.67
CA LEU A 12 -10.85 -1.81 9.23
C LEU A 12 -9.67 -0.88 8.98
N VAL A 13 -8.83 -1.22 8.00
CA VAL A 13 -7.90 -0.28 7.37
C VAL A 13 -8.31 -0.04 5.93
N ILE A 14 -8.34 1.22 5.52
CA ILE A 14 -8.55 1.62 4.12
C ILE A 14 -7.53 2.70 3.75
N VAL A 15 -6.88 2.54 2.60
CA VAL A 15 -5.89 3.49 2.07
C VAL A 15 -6.18 3.81 0.60
N GLY A 16 -5.57 4.89 0.11
CA GLY A 16 -5.48 5.15 -1.33
C GLY A 16 -4.44 4.28 -2.03
N SER A 17 -4.20 4.55 -3.31
CA SER A 17 -3.08 3.98 -4.06
C SER A 17 -2.59 4.98 -5.11
N ASP A 18 -1.28 4.99 -5.36
CA ASP A 18 -0.66 5.74 -6.45
C ASP A 18 -0.57 4.91 -7.73
N ARG A 19 -0.35 3.60 -7.61
CA ARG A 19 -0.37 2.64 -8.72
C ARG A 19 -0.72 1.23 -8.24
N ILE A 20 -1.48 0.48 -9.02
CA ILE A 20 -1.80 -0.93 -8.75
C ILE A 20 -1.36 -1.76 -9.96
N ALA A 21 -0.55 -2.80 -9.76
CA ALA A 21 -0.14 -3.71 -10.83
C ALA A 21 -1.27 -4.70 -11.19
N ALA A 22 -1.14 -5.40 -12.32
CA ALA A 22 -2.15 -6.34 -12.82
C ALA A 22 -2.49 -7.46 -11.82
N ASN A 23 -1.53 -7.92 -11.01
CA ASN A 23 -1.77 -8.91 -9.96
C ASN A 23 -2.42 -8.35 -8.67
N GLY A 24 -2.67 -7.05 -8.60
CA GLY A 24 -3.24 -6.36 -7.44
C GLY A 24 -2.23 -5.84 -6.42
N ASP A 25 -0.92 -5.98 -6.64
CA ASP A 25 0.09 -5.34 -5.78
C ASP A 25 -0.05 -3.82 -5.88
N ALA A 26 -0.14 -3.14 -4.73
CA ALA A 26 -0.46 -1.73 -4.68
C ALA A 26 0.72 -0.91 -4.13
N ALA A 27 1.19 0.05 -4.93
CA ALA A 27 2.12 1.07 -4.47
C ALA A 27 1.35 2.28 -3.91
N ASN A 28 1.70 2.67 -2.70
CA ASN A 28 1.13 3.83 -2.02
C ASN A 28 2.21 4.47 -1.11
N LYS A 29 1.88 5.61 -0.48
CA LYS A 29 2.77 6.34 0.42
C LYS A 29 3.51 5.42 1.40
N ILE A 30 4.80 5.67 1.61
CA ILE A 30 5.66 4.91 2.52
C ILE A 30 4.99 4.73 3.90
N GLY A 31 5.02 3.49 4.41
CA GLY A 31 4.32 3.04 5.61
C GLY A 31 3.08 2.19 5.33
N THR A 32 2.57 2.16 4.09
CA THR A 32 1.38 1.38 3.72
C THR A 32 1.63 -0.11 3.83
N TYR A 33 2.77 -0.59 3.32
CA TYR A 33 3.18 -1.99 3.45
C TYR A 33 3.28 -2.40 4.92
N GLY A 34 3.95 -1.60 5.76
CA GLY A 34 4.02 -1.85 7.20
C GLY A 34 2.65 -1.89 7.88
N LEU A 35 1.72 -1.02 7.47
CA LEU A 35 0.35 -1.01 7.99
C LEU A 35 -0.41 -2.28 7.58
N SER A 36 -0.23 -2.79 6.36
CA SER A 36 -0.86 -4.02 5.88
C SER A 36 -0.37 -5.26 6.64
N VAL A 37 0.94 -5.32 6.96
CA VAL A 37 1.53 -6.40 7.77
C VAL A 37 0.95 -6.40 9.17
N LEU A 38 0.82 -5.22 9.80
CA LEU A 38 0.19 -5.08 11.11
C LEU A 38 -1.30 -5.44 11.08
N ALA A 39 -2.03 -5.01 10.05
CA ALA A 39 -3.44 -5.34 9.88
C ALA A 39 -3.62 -6.87 9.77
N LYS A 40 -2.81 -7.53 8.95
CA LYS A 40 -2.81 -8.99 8.82
C LYS A 40 -2.51 -9.68 10.17
N HIS A 41 -1.49 -9.22 10.89
CA HIS A 41 -1.13 -9.78 12.20
C HIS A 41 -2.26 -9.71 13.23
N HIS A 42 -3.03 -8.63 13.22
CA HIS A 42 -4.16 -8.42 14.12
C HIS A 42 -5.51 -8.88 13.55
N ASN A 43 -5.54 -9.59 12.41
CA ASN A 43 -6.76 -10.05 11.73
C ASN A 43 -7.73 -8.91 11.36
N ILE A 44 -7.19 -7.73 11.06
CA ILE A 44 -7.95 -6.56 10.62
C ILE A 44 -7.98 -6.56 9.08
N PRO A 45 -9.15 -6.44 8.44
CA PRO A 45 -9.24 -6.37 6.99
C PRO A 45 -8.61 -5.08 6.46
N PHE A 46 -7.84 -5.21 5.38
CA PHE A 46 -7.08 -4.13 4.76
C PHE A 46 -7.57 -3.91 3.33
N TYR A 47 -8.08 -2.73 3.02
CA TYR A 47 -8.61 -2.38 1.71
C TYR A 47 -7.79 -1.26 1.05
N VAL A 48 -7.71 -1.33 -0.27
CA VAL A 48 -7.23 -0.24 -1.11
C VAL A 48 -8.43 0.36 -1.82
N ALA A 49 -8.55 1.68 -1.87
CA ALA A 49 -9.55 2.39 -2.65
C ALA A 49 -8.86 3.30 -3.67
N ALA A 50 -9.06 3.02 -4.95
CA ALA A 50 -8.45 3.77 -6.04
C ALA A 50 -9.32 3.67 -7.30
N PRO A 51 -9.34 4.70 -8.16
CA PRO A 51 -10.06 4.61 -9.42
C PRO A 51 -9.43 3.56 -10.35
N THR A 52 -10.20 3.03 -11.31
CA THR A 52 -9.68 2.07 -12.30
C THR A 52 -8.47 2.63 -13.07
N SER A 53 -8.39 3.95 -13.25
CA SER A 53 -7.25 4.62 -13.89
C SER A 53 -5.92 4.51 -13.13
N THR A 54 -5.93 4.11 -11.86
CA THR A 54 -4.73 3.83 -11.06
C THR A 54 -4.17 2.42 -11.32
N ILE A 55 -4.95 1.54 -11.95
CA ILE A 55 -4.55 0.19 -12.29
C ILE A 55 -3.72 0.23 -13.57
N ASP A 56 -2.47 -0.22 -13.46
CA ASP A 56 -1.50 -0.30 -14.55
C ASP A 56 -1.41 -1.75 -15.03
N ALA A 57 -2.28 -2.10 -15.98
CA ALA A 57 -2.32 -3.44 -16.56
C ALA A 57 -1.05 -3.82 -17.36
N SER A 58 -0.14 -2.87 -17.60
CA SER A 58 1.14 -3.14 -18.25
C SER A 58 2.20 -3.74 -17.32
N LEU A 59 2.00 -3.65 -16.01
CA LEU A 59 2.90 -4.20 -15.00
C LEU A 59 2.35 -5.50 -14.43
N GLU A 60 3.06 -6.60 -14.65
CA GLU A 60 2.63 -7.93 -14.18
C GLU A 60 2.56 -8.02 -12.65
N HIS A 61 3.47 -7.35 -11.94
CA HIS A 61 3.55 -7.37 -10.48
C HIS A 61 4.17 -6.10 -9.90
N GLY A 62 3.98 -5.88 -8.60
CA GLY A 62 4.39 -4.66 -7.90
C GLY A 62 5.90 -4.41 -7.87
N GLY A 63 6.71 -5.47 -7.98
CA GLY A 63 8.18 -5.36 -8.14
C GLY A 63 8.65 -4.59 -9.38
N LEU A 64 7.76 -4.33 -10.35
CA LEU A 64 8.06 -3.52 -11.54
C LEU A 64 7.71 -2.03 -11.34
N ILE A 65 7.06 -1.66 -10.23
CA ILE A 65 6.70 -0.28 -9.95
C ILE A 65 7.95 0.49 -9.49
N PRO A 66 8.38 1.55 -10.21
CA PRO A 66 9.52 2.35 -9.79
C PRO A 66 9.19 3.16 -8.53
N ILE A 67 10.07 3.10 -7.53
CA ILE A 67 9.91 3.83 -6.27
C ILE A 67 10.71 5.13 -6.29
N GLU A 68 10.01 6.25 -6.21
CA GLU A 68 10.60 7.59 -6.10
C GLU A 68 11.46 7.70 -4.81
N GLN A 69 12.69 8.17 -4.97
CA GLN A 69 13.54 8.61 -3.87
C GLN A 69 13.48 10.13 -3.80
N ARG A 70 13.10 10.66 -2.64
CA ARG A 70 12.95 12.11 -2.43
C ARG A 70 14.17 12.71 -1.75
N ASP A 71 14.21 14.03 -1.70
CA ASP A 71 15.30 14.77 -1.06
C ASP A 71 15.46 14.31 0.41
N PRO A 72 16.67 13.88 0.84
CA PRO A 72 17.00 13.60 2.23
C PRO A 72 16.58 14.68 3.23
N ALA A 73 16.54 15.95 2.80
CA ALA A 73 16.18 17.08 3.66
C ALA A 73 14.74 16.99 4.18
N GLU A 74 13.83 16.31 3.48
CA GLU A 74 12.43 16.12 3.93
C GLU A 74 12.33 15.30 5.23
N VAL A 75 13.33 14.47 5.53
CA VAL A 75 13.38 13.68 6.77
C VAL A 75 13.84 14.53 7.96
N GLY A 76 14.53 15.65 7.73
CA GLY A 76 15.01 16.54 8.79
C GLY A 76 16.06 15.91 9.71
N ALA A 77 16.93 15.04 9.17
CA ALA A 77 17.99 14.40 9.94
C ALA A 77 19.10 15.38 10.38
N ALA A 78 19.81 15.04 11.45
CA ALA A 78 20.97 15.80 11.90
C ALA A 78 22.08 15.86 10.84
N GLU A 79 22.91 16.90 10.90
CA GLU A 79 24.01 17.09 9.96
C GLU A 79 24.96 15.86 9.94
N GLY A 80 25.37 15.44 8.75
CA GLY A 80 26.25 14.28 8.54
C GLY A 80 25.57 12.91 8.60
N VAL A 81 24.26 12.84 8.91
CA VAL A 81 23.51 11.59 8.88
C VAL A 81 23.07 11.26 7.45
N ARG A 82 23.39 10.05 6.98
CA ARG A 82 22.90 9.53 5.70
C ARG A 82 21.44 9.09 5.85
N VAL A 83 20.61 9.46 4.88
CA VAL A 83 19.17 9.19 4.87
C VAL A 83 18.79 8.37 3.65
N TYR A 84 17.86 7.44 3.84
CA TYR A 84 17.14 6.73 2.80
C TYR A 84 15.68 7.19 2.84
N ASN A 85 15.18 7.77 1.74
CA ASN A 85 13.87 8.45 1.72
C ASN A 85 13.00 7.99 0.53
N PRO A 86 12.55 6.72 0.52
CA PRO A 86 11.54 6.27 -0.43
C PRO A 86 10.21 6.98 -0.15
N ALA A 87 9.59 7.56 -1.18
CA ALA A 87 8.28 8.18 -1.05
C ALA A 87 7.13 7.17 -0.94
N PHE A 88 7.34 5.97 -1.45
CA PHE A 88 6.32 4.92 -1.59
C PHE A 88 6.87 3.57 -1.15
N ASP A 89 5.98 2.66 -0.78
CA ASP A 89 6.26 1.22 -0.69
C ASP A 89 5.22 0.42 -1.48
N VAL A 90 5.50 -0.86 -1.69
CA VAL A 90 4.60 -1.78 -2.41
C VAL A 90 4.01 -2.75 -1.41
N THR A 91 2.69 -2.80 -1.34
CA THR A 91 1.93 -3.77 -0.57
C THR A 91 1.59 -4.98 -1.45
N PRO A 92 2.08 -6.19 -1.13
CA PRO A 92 1.73 -7.40 -1.85
C PRO A 92 0.23 -7.71 -1.77
N ASN A 93 -0.33 -8.21 -2.87
CA ASN A 93 -1.75 -8.50 -2.99
C ASN A 93 -2.26 -9.50 -1.94
N GLU A 94 -1.43 -10.42 -1.40
CA GLU A 94 -1.85 -11.36 -0.35
C GLU A 94 -2.19 -10.69 1.00
N LEU A 95 -1.78 -9.43 1.19
CA LEU A 95 -2.09 -8.62 2.37
C LEU A 95 -3.33 -7.73 2.15
N ILE A 96 -3.89 -7.70 0.94
CA ILE A 96 -5.03 -6.85 0.56
C ILE A 96 -6.30 -7.70 0.56
N SER A 97 -7.27 -7.32 1.41
CA SER A 97 -8.58 -7.98 1.50
C SER A 97 -9.50 -7.66 0.32
N GLY A 98 -9.32 -6.49 -0.29
CA GLY A 98 -10.01 -6.11 -1.51
C GLY A 98 -9.60 -4.72 -2.02
N ILE A 99 -9.88 -4.48 -3.30
CA ILE A 99 -9.60 -3.23 -4.00
C ILE A 99 -10.93 -2.64 -4.45
N ILE A 100 -11.22 -1.42 -4.02
CA ILE A 100 -12.47 -0.69 -4.29
C ILE A 100 -12.22 0.30 -5.41
N THR A 101 -12.97 0.17 -6.49
CA THR A 101 -12.99 1.09 -7.64
C THR A 101 -14.39 1.67 -7.81
N GLU A 102 -14.56 2.58 -8.77
CA GLU A 102 -15.87 3.04 -9.21
C GLU A 102 -16.75 1.93 -9.81
N ASN A 103 -16.14 0.80 -10.23
CA ASN A 103 -16.83 -0.37 -10.78
C ASN A 103 -17.21 -1.41 -9.71
N GLY A 104 -16.83 -1.18 -8.44
CA GLY A 104 -17.19 -2.02 -7.31
C GLY A 104 -15.97 -2.57 -6.56
N LEU A 105 -16.18 -3.70 -5.88
CA LEU A 105 -15.17 -4.32 -5.02
C LEU A 105 -14.55 -5.56 -5.70
N HIS A 106 -13.27 -5.47 -6.03
CA HIS A 106 -12.44 -6.58 -6.50
C HIS A 106 -11.85 -7.34 -5.30
N ARG A 107 -11.84 -8.68 -5.34
CA ARG A 107 -11.31 -9.55 -4.28
C ARG A 107 -10.28 -10.52 -4.85
N PRO A 108 -9.36 -11.07 -4.03
CA PRO A 108 -8.45 -12.12 -4.46
C PRO A 108 -9.19 -13.39 -4.98
N PRO A 109 -8.64 -14.10 -5.98
CA PRO A 109 -7.53 -13.66 -6.84
C PRO A 109 -7.95 -12.44 -7.67
N PHE A 110 -7.09 -11.41 -7.69
CA PHE A 110 -7.46 -10.14 -8.33
C PHE A 110 -7.49 -10.29 -9.84
N ASP A 111 -8.62 -9.87 -10.40
CA ASP A 111 -8.88 -9.69 -11.81
C ASP A 111 -9.68 -8.39 -11.94
N PHE A 112 -9.23 -7.52 -12.82
CA PHE A 112 -9.81 -6.20 -13.02
C PHE A 112 -10.69 -6.12 -14.26
N GLY A 113 -10.80 -7.23 -15.03
CA GLY A 113 -11.59 -7.33 -16.26
C GLY A 113 -10.81 -6.96 -17.51
#